data_AF-A0A7V9JAM9-F1
#
_entry.id   AF-A0A7V9JAM9-F1
#
_cell.length_a   1.000
_cell.length_b   1.000
_cell.length_c   1.000
_cell.angle_alpha   90.00
_cell.angle_beta   90.00
_cell.angle_gamma   90.00
#
_symmetry.space_group_name_H-M   'P 1'
#
loop_
_entity.id
_entity.type
_entity.pdbx_description
1 polymer ?
#
loop_
_entity_poly.entity_id
_entity_poly.type
_entity_poly.pdbx_seq_one_letter_code
_entity_poly.pdbx_strand_id
1 'polypeptide(L)'
;MSAADASPAGQQAPITHPAPQNARSLGTWEAHLSAPLAGRKIISAFEVLAGMTGFVDLFQRWGADRPLFIADGIGAGPLPNPSDVDLVVLEPPAVDSVTDQVRARLNPEGRLTPQVTEAIEHYDPDGTALWWLSPIPSNSRLLGRHVWGGRPPHQIALEDKLIIDDLLADIDAPRAASVNAPATYEDLVAATEQLLTSAGASRAVWAGDSRDGINGGADYVRWIETSAQARAAADFFAEHCDEVRISTFLDGVPCSIHGIVLPDGVVVLRPVELAVLRDASQGRFVYAGMGTSWDPPPQDTLAMRRLARAFGLNLQRRHDYQGG
;
A
#
# COMPACT_ATOMS: atom_id res chain seq x y z
N MET A 1 65.51 -59.03 -13.22
CA MET A 1 64.06 -59.26 -13.41
C MET A 1 63.31 -58.08 -12.80
N SER A 2 62.62 -57.30 -13.64
CA SER A 2 61.57 -56.26 -13.40
C SER A 2 61.86 -55.16 -12.36
N ALA A 3 62.05 -53.86 -12.67
CA ALA A 3 61.26 -52.90 -13.49
C ALA A 3 59.77 -52.89 -13.07
N ALA A 4 59.33 -52.00 -12.17
CA ALA A 4 59.06 -50.56 -12.33
C ALA A 4 57.89 -50.32 -13.29
N ASP A 5 56.71 -49.98 -12.74
CA ASP A 5 55.62 -49.40 -13.51
C ASP A 5 54.90 -48.33 -12.68
N ALA A 6 54.97 -47.10 -13.18
CA ALA A 6 54.34 -45.90 -12.65
C ALA A 6 53.00 -45.71 -13.37
N SER A 7 51.90 -45.61 -12.62
CA SER A 7 50.61 -45.17 -13.19
C SER A 7 50.52 -43.64 -13.20
N PRO A 8 50.06 -43.03 -14.31
CA PRO A 8 50.03 -41.57 -14.46
C PRO A 8 48.79 -40.95 -13.81
N ALA A 9 48.97 -39.73 -13.34
CA ALA A 9 47.93 -38.83 -12.85
C ALA A 9 46.87 -38.59 -13.94
N GLY A 10 45.62 -38.96 -13.65
CA GLY A 10 44.46 -38.59 -14.46
C GLY A 10 44.18 -37.10 -14.32
N GLN A 11 44.37 -36.34 -15.41
CA GLN A 11 43.82 -35.01 -15.60
C GLN A 11 42.29 -35.06 -15.44
N GLN A 12 41.77 -34.42 -14.38
CA GLN A 12 40.36 -34.08 -14.32
C GLN A 12 40.08 -33.02 -15.39
N ALA A 13 39.22 -33.36 -16.35
CA ALA A 13 38.68 -32.40 -17.30
C ALA A 13 37.95 -31.27 -16.52
N PRO A 14 38.05 -30.01 -16.97
CA PRO A 14 37.33 -28.92 -16.34
C PRO A 14 35.83 -29.19 -16.45
N ILE A 15 35.15 -29.15 -15.31
CA ILE A 15 33.69 -29.12 -15.23
C ILE A 15 33.28 -27.80 -15.89
N THR A 16 32.86 -27.88 -17.15
CA THR A 16 32.20 -26.78 -17.82
C THR A 16 30.81 -26.66 -17.23
N HIS A 17 30.60 -25.63 -16.41
CA HIS A 17 29.26 -25.23 -16.02
C HIS A 17 28.46 -24.92 -17.29
N PRO A 18 27.31 -25.56 -17.53
CA PRO A 18 26.44 -25.16 -18.62
C PRO A 18 26.01 -23.71 -18.37
N ALA A 19 26.10 -22.88 -19.41
CA ALA A 19 25.53 -21.54 -19.40
C ALA A 19 24.06 -21.60 -18.98
N PRO A 20 23.54 -20.61 -18.23
CA PRO A 20 22.17 -20.64 -17.71
C PRO A 20 21.16 -20.79 -18.87
N GLN A 21 20.50 -21.93 -18.91
CA GLN A 21 19.59 -22.36 -19.99
C GLN A 21 18.18 -21.78 -19.90
N ASN A 22 17.92 -20.72 -19.13
CA ASN A 22 16.54 -20.25 -18.89
C ASN A 22 16.31 -18.77 -19.22
N ALA A 23 16.81 -18.28 -20.36
CA ALA A 23 16.20 -17.11 -20.98
C ALA A 23 14.94 -17.55 -21.73
N ARG A 24 13.84 -17.81 -21.01
CA ARG A 24 12.52 -17.84 -21.66
C ARG A 24 12.35 -16.47 -22.30
N SER A 25 12.07 -16.42 -23.61
CA SER A 25 11.78 -15.16 -24.29
C SER A 25 10.62 -14.48 -23.56
N LEU A 26 10.86 -13.28 -23.04
CA LEU A 26 9.83 -12.48 -22.39
C LEU A 26 8.67 -12.27 -23.37
N GLY A 27 7.44 -12.31 -22.86
CA GLY A 27 6.28 -11.88 -23.66
C GLY A 27 6.42 -10.39 -24.03
N THR A 28 5.76 -9.94 -25.10
CA THR A 28 5.87 -8.55 -25.58
C THR A 28 5.58 -7.50 -24.50
N TRP A 29 4.61 -7.75 -23.63
CA TRP A 29 4.29 -6.86 -22.51
C TRP A 29 5.37 -6.88 -21.43
N GLU A 30 5.93 -8.05 -21.11
CA GLU A 30 6.94 -8.22 -20.07
C GLU A 30 8.27 -7.59 -20.51
N ALA A 31 8.65 -7.77 -21.77
CA ALA A 31 9.81 -7.12 -22.36
C ALA A 31 9.70 -5.58 -22.32
N HIS A 32 8.50 -5.04 -22.56
CA HIS A 32 8.26 -3.60 -22.47
C HIS A 32 8.42 -3.09 -21.04
N LEU A 33 7.87 -3.79 -20.04
CA LEU A 33 7.97 -3.40 -18.63
C LEU A 33 9.38 -3.61 -18.05
N SER A 34 10.11 -4.61 -18.52
CA SER A 34 11.44 -4.94 -18.01
C SER A 34 12.56 -4.12 -18.65
N ALA A 35 12.37 -3.58 -19.85
CA ALA A 35 13.41 -2.85 -20.58
C ALA A 35 14.03 -1.70 -19.75
N PRO A 36 13.26 -0.93 -18.96
CA PRO A 36 13.82 0.10 -18.09
C PRO A 36 14.66 -0.42 -16.90
N LEU A 37 14.50 -1.71 -16.54
CA LEU A 37 15.20 -2.39 -15.43
C LEU A 37 16.44 -3.16 -15.88
N ALA A 38 16.53 -3.51 -17.16
CA ALA A 38 17.60 -4.34 -17.69
C ALA A 38 18.98 -3.74 -17.41
N GLY A 39 19.86 -4.53 -16.79
CA GLY A 39 21.22 -4.11 -16.42
C GLY A 39 21.31 -3.08 -15.29
N ARG A 40 20.19 -2.78 -14.59
CA ARG A 40 20.18 -1.87 -13.44
C ARG A 40 20.38 -2.64 -12.14
N LYS A 41 21.11 -2.02 -11.21
CA LYS A 41 21.10 -2.41 -9.80
C LYS A 41 19.74 -2.09 -9.19
N ILE A 42 19.19 -3.02 -8.42
CA ILE A 42 17.87 -2.89 -7.81
C ILE A 42 18.01 -3.03 -6.31
N ILE A 43 17.43 -2.08 -5.58
CA ILE A 43 17.27 -2.12 -4.14
C ILE A 43 15.78 -2.34 -3.87
N SER A 44 15.41 -3.43 -3.21
CA SER A 44 14.02 -3.64 -2.77
C SER A 44 13.98 -3.72 -1.24
N ALA A 45 13.00 -3.09 -0.62
CA ALA A 45 13.09 -2.83 0.82
C ALA A 45 11.74 -2.74 1.54
N PHE A 46 11.85 -2.83 2.87
CA PHE A 46 10.80 -2.56 3.87
C PHE A 46 9.59 -3.51 3.77
N GLU A 47 9.86 -4.71 3.27
CA GLU A 47 8.94 -5.83 3.22
C GLU A 47 9.53 -7.01 4.01
N VAL A 48 8.68 -7.97 4.36
CA VAL A 48 9.11 -9.20 5.02
C VAL A 48 9.88 -10.07 4.01
N LEU A 49 11.08 -10.56 4.39
CA LEU A 49 11.99 -11.24 3.46
C LEU A 49 11.33 -12.39 2.69
N ALA A 50 10.56 -13.25 3.38
CA ALA A 50 9.87 -14.37 2.75
C ALA A 50 8.88 -13.92 1.64
N GLY A 51 8.29 -12.74 1.77
CA GLY A 51 7.42 -12.14 0.76
C GLY A 51 8.20 -11.60 -0.45
N MET A 52 9.50 -11.32 -0.28
CA MET A 52 10.36 -10.80 -1.34
C MET A 52 11.00 -11.90 -2.20
N THR A 53 10.95 -13.16 -1.76
CA THR A 53 11.59 -14.30 -2.45
C THR A 53 11.17 -14.40 -3.93
N GLY A 54 9.90 -14.15 -4.24
CA GLY A 54 9.40 -14.17 -5.62
C GLY A 54 9.97 -13.07 -6.53
N PHE A 55 10.51 -11.98 -5.96
CA PHE A 55 11.14 -10.92 -6.73
C PHE A 55 12.53 -11.29 -7.22
N VAL A 56 13.21 -12.27 -6.63
CA VAL A 56 14.53 -12.72 -7.09
C VAL A 56 14.44 -13.24 -8.53
N ASP A 57 13.55 -14.21 -8.76
CA ASP A 57 13.31 -14.79 -10.08
C ASP A 57 12.82 -13.73 -11.08
N LEU A 58 12.04 -12.76 -10.61
CA LEU A 58 11.52 -11.68 -11.46
C LEU A 58 12.65 -10.75 -11.92
N PHE A 59 13.47 -10.26 -10.98
CA PHE A 59 14.56 -9.33 -11.27
C PHE A 59 15.66 -9.98 -12.11
N GLN A 60 16.03 -11.22 -11.82
CA GLN A 60 16.99 -11.97 -12.66
C GLN A 60 16.47 -12.14 -14.09
N ARG A 61 15.19 -12.49 -14.24
CA ARG A 61 14.54 -12.64 -15.55
C ARG A 61 14.47 -11.32 -16.32
N TRP A 62 14.39 -10.19 -15.60
CA TRP A 62 14.42 -8.85 -16.17
C TRP A 62 15.84 -8.29 -16.37
N GLY A 63 16.87 -9.09 -16.05
CA GLY A 63 18.28 -8.76 -16.32
C GLY A 63 18.94 -7.88 -15.26
N ALA A 64 18.38 -7.82 -14.04
CA ALA A 64 19.08 -7.28 -12.89
C ALA A 64 20.05 -8.34 -12.35
N ASP A 65 21.28 -7.92 -12.09
CA ASP A 65 22.28 -8.77 -11.43
C ASP A 65 22.19 -8.55 -9.92
N ARG A 66 21.97 -9.65 -9.19
CA ARG A 66 21.97 -9.77 -7.73
C ARG A 66 21.41 -8.53 -6.97
N PRO A 67 20.08 -8.43 -6.74
CA PRO A 67 19.47 -7.28 -6.09
C PRO A 67 19.88 -7.18 -4.60
N LEU A 68 19.87 -5.96 -4.06
CA LEU A 68 19.98 -5.71 -2.62
C LEU A 68 18.59 -5.71 -1.99
N PHE A 69 18.38 -6.59 -1.02
CA PHE A 69 17.17 -6.66 -0.21
C PHE A 69 17.41 -6.08 1.19
N ILE A 70 16.51 -5.19 1.62
CA ILE A 70 16.48 -4.64 2.98
C ILE A 70 15.15 -5.04 3.62
N ALA A 71 15.16 -6.11 4.41
CA ALA A 71 13.93 -6.74 4.88
C ALA A 71 13.55 -6.34 6.32
N ASP A 72 12.26 -6.16 6.55
CA ASP A 72 11.65 -5.94 7.87
C ASP A 72 11.35 -7.30 8.53
N GLY A 73 12.41 -7.96 8.97
CA GLY A 73 12.37 -9.32 9.47
C GLY A 73 12.24 -10.39 8.37
N ILE A 74 12.19 -11.65 8.82
CA ILE A 74 12.31 -12.82 7.93
C ILE A 74 10.95 -13.31 7.44
N GLY A 75 9.97 -13.42 8.34
CA GLY A 75 8.64 -13.99 8.04
C GLY A 75 8.59 -15.51 8.01
N ALA A 76 7.43 -16.04 7.66
CA ALA A 76 7.18 -17.47 7.51
C ALA A 76 7.03 -17.82 6.02
N GLY A 77 7.99 -18.54 5.45
CA GLY A 77 7.94 -18.97 4.05
C GLY A 77 9.32 -19.29 3.48
N PRO A 78 9.39 -19.61 2.17
CA PRO A 78 10.65 -19.78 1.46
C PRO A 78 11.48 -18.50 1.50
N LEU A 79 12.78 -18.63 1.68
CA LEU A 79 13.73 -17.52 1.69
C LEU A 79 14.53 -17.50 0.38
N PRO A 80 15.01 -16.34 -0.06
CA PRO A 80 15.91 -16.27 -1.21
C PRO A 80 17.22 -16.99 -0.89
N ASN A 81 17.85 -17.57 -1.91
CA ASN A 81 19.17 -18.14 -1.75
C ASN A 81 20.19 -17.01 -1.50
N PRO A 82 21.06 -17.10 -0.47
CA PRO A 82 22.08 -16.09 -0.20
C PRO A 82 23.07 -15.82 -1.36
N SER A 83 23.20 -16.74 -2.32
CA SER A 83 24.01 -16.49 -3.53
C SER A 83 23.36 -15.53 -4.53
N ASP A 84 22.06 -15.31 -4.41
CA ASP A 84 21.26 -14.66 -5.45
C ASP A 84 20.88 -13.22 -5.09
N VAL A 85 21.12 -12.81 -3.84
CA VAL A 85 20.81 -11.48 -3.31
C VAL A 85 21.89 -10.99 -2.35
N ASP A 86 22.04 -9.68 -2.25
CA ASP A 86 22.63 -9.04 -1.07
C ASP A 86 21.52 -8.75 -0.07
N LEU A 87 21.78 -8.92 1.22
CA LEU A 87 20.72 -8.91 2.22
C LEU A 87 21.12 -8.14 3.48
N VAL A 88 20.25 -7.21 3.87
CA VAL A 88 20.21 -6.58 5.19
C VAL A 88 18.88 -6.94 5.82
N VAL A 89 18.90 -7.49 7.04
CA VAL A 89 17.67 -7.76 7.81
C VAL A 89 17.61 -6.80 8.98
N LEU A 90 16.50 -6.09 9.07
CA LEU A 90 16.19 -5.14 10.12
C LEU A 90 15.25 -5.79 11.14
N GLU A 91 15.29 -5.27 12.36
CA GLU A 91 14.23 -5.55 13.32
C GLU A 91 12.95 -4.82 12.84
N PRO A 92 11.81 -5.53 12.75
CA PRO A 92 10.55 -4.89 12.41
C PRO A 92 10.16 -3.87 13.49
N PRO A 93 9.53 -2.75 13.12
CA PRO A 93 9.03 -1.80 14.10
C PRO A 93 7.94 -2.45 14.95
N ALA A 94 7.96 -2.18 16.27
CA ALA A 94 6.84 -2.53 17.13
C ALA A 94 5.63 -1.66 16.73
N VAL A 95 4.55 -2.28 16.31
CA VAL A 95 3.33 -1.62 15.84
C VAL A 95 2.13 -2.26 16.54
N ASP A 96 1.21 -1.43 17.04
CA ASP A 96 0.05 -1.88 17.83
C ASP A 96 -1.22 -1.98 16.98
N SER A 97 -1.21 -1.41 15.76
CA SER A 97 -2.35 -1.38 14.84
C SER A 97 -1.95 -1.53 13.37
N VAL A 98 -2.96 -1.77 12.51
CA VAL A 98 -2.77 -1.76 11.04
C VAL A 98 -2.35 -0.37 10.57
N THR A 99 -2.92 0.69 11.15
CA THR A 99 -2.53 2.06 10.82
C THR A 99 -1.07 2.35 11.14
N ASP A 100 -0.57 1.91 12.29
CA ASP A 100 0.85 2.09 12.64
C ASP A 100 1.77 1.36 11.67
N GLN A 101 1.37 0.15 11.25
CA GLN A 101 2.11 -0.60 10.24
C GLN A 101 2.14 0.11 8.89
N VAL A 102 1.00 0.67 8.43
CA VAL A 102 0.93 1.44 7.19
C VAL A 102 1.79 2.71 7.29
N ARG A 103 1.68 3.46 8.39
CA ARG A 103 2.45 4.69 8.62
C ARG A 103 3.95 4.43 8.67
N ALA A 104 4.38 3.35 9.32
CA ALA A 104 5.79 2.94 9.32
C ALA A 104 6.34 2.65 7.92
N ARG A 105 5.48 2.16 7.01
CA ARG A 105 5.84 1.92 5.59
C ARG A 105 5.75 3.17 4.71
N LEU A 106 4.97 4.18 5.11
CA LEU A 106 4.85 5.43 4.34
C LEU A 106 6.12 6.27 4.34
N ASN A 107 6.92 6.16 5.40
CA ASN A 107 8.13 6.95 5.61
C ASN A 107 9.40 6.07 5.51
N PRO A 108 9.83 5.69 4.29
CA PRO A 108 11.03 4.89 4.11
C PRO A 108 12.31 5.60 4.57
N GLU A 109 12.34 6.94 4.61
CA GLU A 109 13.50 7.70 5.11
C GLU A 109 13.77 7.42 6.59
N GLY A 110 12.71 7.27 7.39
CA GLY A 110 12.83 6.89 8.81
C GLY A 110 13.47 5.51 9.03
N ARG A 111 13.63 4.71 7.98
CA ARG A 111 14.24 3.38 8.01
C ARG A 111 15.71 3.36 7.55
N LEU A 112 16.25 4.50 7.10
CA LEU A 112 17.64 4.63 6.66
C LEU A 112 18.60 4.79 7.84
N THR A 113 18.81 3.71 8.60
CA THR A 113 19.82 3.68 9.66
C THR A 113 21.23 3.81 9.07
N PRO A 114 22.27 4.13 9.88
CA PRO A 114 23.65 4.14 9.40
C PRO A 114 24.07 2.81 8.73
N GLN A 115 23.65 1.68 9.29
CA GLN A 115 23.91 0.35 8.74
C GLN A 115 23.26 0.15 7.36
N VAL A 116 21.99 0.57 7.21
CA VAL A 116 21.27 0.50 5.93
C VAL A 116 21.95 1.39 4.90
N THR A 117 22.29 2.62 5.29
CA THR A 117 22.94 3.59 4.41
C THR A 117 24.30 3.07 3.95
N GLU A 118 25.13 2.54 4.85
CA GLU A 118 26.44 1.96 4.51
C GLU A 118 26.30 0.78 3.53
N ALA A 119 25.34 -0.12 3.76
CA ALA A 119 25.09 -1.25 2.87
C ALA A 119 24.66 -0.80 1.46
N ILE A 120 23.82 0.25 1.37
CA ILE A 120 23.39 0.82 0.08
C ILE A 120 24.54 1.48 -0.65
N GLU A 121 25.33 2.30 0.02
CA GLU A 121 26.48 2.98 -0.61
C GLU A 121 27.59 1.99 -1.00
N HIS A 122 27.74 0.88 -0.28
CA HIS A 122 28.60 -0.22 -0.69
C HIS A 122 28.08 -0.93 -1.94
N TYR A 123 26.77 -1.22 -1.98
CA TYR A 123 26.12 -1.89 -3.11
C TYR A 123 26.14 -1.04 -4.38
N ASP A 124 25.93 0.28 -4.28
CA ASP A 124 25.79 1.19 -5.40
C ASP A 124 26.50 2.54 -5.15
N PRO A 125 27.85 2.58 -5.16
CA PRO A 125 28.60 3.80 -4.86
C PRO A 125 28.38 4.94 -5.87
N ASP A 126 27.93 4.61 -7.08
CA ASP A 126 27.67 5.59 -8.14
C ASP A 126 26.28 6.24 -8.03
N GLY A 127 25.41 5.77 -7.12
CA GLY A 127 24.07 6.33 -6.93
C GLY A 127 23.11 6.06 -8.09
N THR A 128 23.32 4.99 -8.85
CA THR A 128 22.57 4.68 -10.08
C THR A 128 21.50 3.61 -9.92
N ALA A 129 21.47 2.93 -8.77
CA ALA A 129 20.49 1.91 -8.45
C ALA A 129 19.08 2.49 -8.42
N LEU A 130 18.13 1.61 -8.67
CA LEU A 130 16.71 1.91 -8.59
C LEU A 130 16.14 1.30 -7.31
N TRP A 131 15.37 2.08 -6.56
CA TRP A 131 14.52 1.55 -5.51
C TRP A 131 13.25 0.93 -6.11
N TRP A 132 12.96 -0.30 -5.72
CA TRP A 132 11.71 -1.00 -6.00
C TRP A 132 10.94 -1.19 -4.70
N LEU A 133 9.96 -0.31 -4.47
CA LEU A 133 9.14 -0.30 -3.26
C LEU A 133 7.71 -0.74 -3.57
N SER A 134 6.98 -1.15 -2.53
CA SER A 134 5.54 -1.39 -2.62
C SER A 134 4.78 -0.08 -2.94
N PRO A 135 3.50 -0.13 -3.35
CA PRO A 135 2.75 1.08 -3.73
C PRO A 135 2.35 1.98 -2.53
N ILE A 136 2.72 1.61 -1.31
CA ILE A 136 2.37 2.36 -0.09
C ILE A 136 3.19 3.65 0.06
N PRO A 137 4.54 3.62 0.13
CA PRO A 137 5.38 4.80 0.38
C PRO A 137 5.26 5.92 -0.65
N SER A 138 5.82 7.09 -0.32
CA SER A 138 6.12 8.12 -1.31
C SER A 138 7.14 7.62 -2.34
N ASN A 139 6.99 8.03 -3.60
CA ASN A 139 7.98 7.80 -4.65
C ASN A 139 9.03 8.92 -4.77
N SER A 140 9.14 9.78 -3.75
CA SER A 140 10.27 10.71 -3.59
C SER A 140 11.61 9.98 -3.67
N ARG A 141 12.65 10.65 -4.16
CA ARG A 141 14.00 10.06 -4.23
C ARG A 141 14.51 9.67 -2.84
N LEU A 142 15.15 8.50 -2.73
CA LEU A 142 15.78 8.01 -1.51
C LEU A 142 17.29 7.92 -1.70
N LEU A 143 18.04 8.62 -0.84
CA LEU A 143 19.51 8.75 -0.98
C LEU A 143 19.92 9.16 -2.40
N GLY A 144 19.21 10.14 -2.98
CA GLY A 144 19.43 10.64 -4.34
C GLY A 144 18.97 9.71 -5.48
N ARG A 145 18.63 8.45 -5.20
CA ARG A 145 18.23 7.44 -6.19
C ARG A 145 16.74 7.52 -6.52
N HIS A 146 16.38 7.08 -7.73
CA HIS A 146 14.97 7.03 -8.14
C HIS A 146 14.21 5.93 -7.41
N VAL A 147 12.93 6.17 -7.12
CA VAL A 147 12.01 5.18 -6.57
C VAL A 147 10.96 4.82 -7.62
N TRP A 148 10.86 3.54 -7.91
CA TRP A 148 9.73 2.93 -8.64
C TRP A 148 8.88 2.12 -7.68
N GLY A 149 7.58 2.12 -7.96
CA GLY A 149 6.58 1.89 -6.94
C GLY A 149 6.30 3.16 -6.14
N GLY A 150 5.70 3.00 -4.96
CA GLY A 150 5.18 4.11 -4.18
C GLY A 150 4.17 4.98 -4.93
N ARG A 151 3.89 6.15 -4.37
CA ARG A 151 2.94 7.13 -4.91
C ARG A 151 3.52 8.54 -4.86
N PRO A 152 3.22 9.41 -5.84
CA PRO A 152 3.51 10.83 -5.72
C PRO A 152 2.90 11.43 -4.45
N PRO A 153 3.56 12.39 -3.78
CA PRO A 153 3.03 13.02 -2.57
C PRO A 153 1.62 13.61 -2.74
N HIS A 154 1.32 14.17 -3.92
CA HIS A 154 -0.01 14.72 -4.20
C HIS A 154 -1.11 13.64 -4.27
N GLN A 155 -0.77 12.39 -4.62
CA GLN A 155 -1.72 11.27 -4.59
C GLN A 155 -1.89 10.73 -3.17
N ILE A 156 -0.83 10.74 -2.36
CA ILE A 156 -0.91 10.38 -0.93
C ILE A 156 -1.83 11.33 -0.19
N ALA A 157 -1.79 12.64 -0.51
CA ALA A 157 -2.68 13.63 0.08
C ALA A 157 -4.18 13.37 -0.20
N LEU A 158 -4.52 12.56 -1.21
CA LEU A 158 -5.90 12.20 -1.51
C LEU A 158 -6.50 11.18 -0.53
N GLU A 159 -5.67 10.60 0.34
CA GLU A 159 -6.09 9.65 1.38
C GLU A 159 -6.74 10.34 2.58
N ASP A 160 -6.66 11.68 2.64
CA ASP A 160 -7.39 12.44 3.65
C ASP A 160 -8.91 12.34 3.41
N LYS A 161 -9.64 11.83 4.39
CA LYS A 161 -11.09 11.67 4.27
C LYS A 161 -11.82 13.01 4.27
N LEU A 162 -11.20 14.11 4.71
CA LEU A 162 -11.84 15.42 4.74
C LEU A 162 -12.16 15.97 3.34
N ILE A 163 -11.39 15.56 2.31
CA ILE A 163 -11.56 16.09 0.94
C ILE A 163 -12.57 15.30 0.10
N ILE A 164 -13.05 14.15 0.59
CA ILE A 164 -13.84 13.22 -0.23
C ILE A 164 -15.16 13.84 -0.71
N ASP A 165 -15.77 14.69 0.11
CA ASP A 165 -17.08 15.26 -0.20
C ASP A 165 -17.00 16.27 -1.36
N ASP A 166 -15.90 17.01 -1.46
CA ASP A 166 -15.63 17.92 -2.58
C ASP A 166 -15.39 17.12 -3.88
N LEU A 167 -14.60 16.05 -3.79
CA LEU A 167 -14.33 15.18 -4.95
C LEU A 167 -15.59 14.48 -5.47
N LEU A 168 -16.49 14.11 -4.57
CA LEU A 168 -17.79 13.53 -4.91
C LEU A 168 -18.77 14.60 -5.42
N ALA A 169 -18.72 15.83 -4.89
CA ALA A 169 -19.53 16.95 -5.37
C ALA A 169 -19.19 17.33 -6.82
N ASP A 170 -17.91 17.32 -7.19
CA ASP A 170 -17.43 17.63 -8.55
C ASP A 170 -18.05 16.74 -9.65
N ILE A 171 -18.63 15.60 -9.28
CA ILE A 171 -19.26 14.64 -10.20
C ILE A 171 -20.73 14.36 -9.85
N ASP A 172 -21.35 15.19 -9.01
CA ASP A 172 -22.72 15.03 -8.51
C ASP A 172 -22.99 13.63 -7.95
N ALA A 173 -21.98 13.03 -7.29
CA ALA A 173 -22.10 11.68 -6.75
C ALA A 173 -23.03 11.66 -5.52
N PRO A 174 -23.91 10.65 -5.43
CA PRO A 174 -24.69 10.42 -4.22
C PRO A 174 -23.76 10.08 -3.06
N ARG A 175 -23.96 10.72 -1.91
CA ARG A 175 -23.17 10.51 -0.70
C ARG A 175 -23.99 10.75 0.56
N ALA A 176 -23.53 10.19 1.67
CA ALA A 176 -24.08 10.51 2.98
C ALA A 176 -23.91 12.01 3.28
N ALA A 177 -24.88 12.61 3.96
CA ALA A 177 -24.71 13.95 4.48
C ALA A 177 -23.56 13.97 5.49
N SER A 178 -22.71 14.99 5.41
CA SER A 178 -21.48 15.11 6.19
C SER A 178 -21.07 16.56 6.44
N VAL A 179 -20.23 16.74 7.44
CA VAL A 179 -19.60 18.01 7.82
C VAL A 179 -18.26 17.73 8.49
N ASN A 180 -17.28 18.61 8.32
CA ASN A 180 -16.02 18.54 9.07
C ASN A 180 -16.12 19.46 10.29
N ALA A 181 -15.55 19.01 11.41
CA ALA A 181 -15.45 19.83 12.62
C ALA A 181 -14.08 19.66 13.28
N PRO A 182 -13.62 20.66 14.05
CA PRO A 182 -12.43 20.52 14.89
C PRO A 182 -12.53 19.30 15.80
N ALA A 183 -11.39 18.66 16.09
CA ALA A 183 -11.30 17.47 16.94
C ALA A 183 -11.46 17.78 18.45
N THR A 184 -12.45 18.59 18.82
CA THR A 184 -12.83 18.86 20.22
C THR A 184 -14.17 18.23 20.52
N TYR A 185 -14.41 17.81 21.76
CA TYR A 185 -15.68 17.16 22.09
C TYR A 185 -16.88 18.06 21.80
N GLU A 186 -16.81 19.33 22.22
CA GLU A 186 -17.90 20.29 22.08
C GLU A 186 -18.27 20.50 20.61
N ASP A 187 -17.25 20.71 19.76
CA ASP A 187 -17.46 20.93 18.33
C ASP A 187 -18.02 19.67 17.64
N LEU A 188 -17.47 18.50 17.96
CA LEU A 188 -17.90 17.23 17.36
C LEU A 188 -19.35 16.89 17.72
N VAL A 189 -19.76 17.10 18.97
CA VAL A 189 -21.14 16.86 19.41
C VAL A 189 -22.09 17.86 18.77
N ALA A 190 -21.78 19.15 18.80
CA ALA A 190 -22.63 20.18 18.21
C ALA A 190 -22.84 19.95 16.69
N ALA A 191 -21.75 19.66 15.97
CA ALA A 191 -21.81 19.36 14.55
C ALA A 191 -22.60 18.06 14.26
N THR A 192 -22.46 17.04 15.12
CA THR A 192 -23.24 15.80 15.01
C THR A 192 -24.74 16.04 15.19
N GLU A 193 -25.14 16.75 16.23
CA GLU A 193 -26.56 17.05 16.50
C GLU A 193 -27.20 17.85 15.37
N GLN A 194 -26.50 18.87 14.86
CA GLN A 194 -26.95 19.66 13.73
C GLN A 194 -27.09 18.82 12.45
N LEU A 195 -26.09 18.00 12.14
CA LEU A 195 -26.11 17.11 10.97
C LEU A 195 -27.28 16.12 11.05
N LEU A 196 -27.43 15.42 12.17
CA LEU A 196 -28.48 14.41 12.34
C LEU A 196 -29.88 15.02 12.25
N THR A 197 -30.08 16.19 12.85
CA THR A 197 -31.35 16.92 12.77
C THR A 197 -31.67 17.32 11.33
N SER A 198 -30.72 17.93 10.62
CA SER A 198 -30.93 18.39 9.25
C SER A 198 -31.13 17.25 8.24
N ALA A 199 -30.46 16.12 8.44
CA ALA A 199 -30.56 14.95 7.58
C ALA A 199 -31.73 14.02 7.95
N GLY A 200 -32.40 14.24 9.09
CA GLY A 200 -33.43 13.32 9.59
C GLY A 200 -32.88 11.94 9.95
N ALA A 201 -31.61 11.87 10.37
CA ALA A 201 -30.91 10.64 10.70
C ALA A 201 -30.73 10.48 12.23
N SER A 202 -30.48 9.26 12.69
CA SER A 202 -30.36 8.97 14.13
C SER A 202 -28.97 8.51 14.57
N ARG A 203 -28.04 8.32 13.62
CA ARG A 203 -26.72 7.74 13.88
C ARG A 203 -25.65 8.43 13.05
N ALA A 204 -24.48 8.63 13.66
CA ALA A 204 -23.34 9.27 13.02
C ALA A 204 -22.10 8.37 13.01
N VAL A 205 -21.23 8.64 12.05
CA VAL A 205 -19.89 8.10 11.94
C VAL A 205 -18.90 9.24 11.93
N TRP A 206 -17.87 9.15 12.77
CA TRP A 206 -16.75 10.08 12.83
C TRP A 206 -15.52 9.44 12.20
N ALA A 207 -14.81 10.18 11.36
CA ALA A 207 -13.60 9.74 10.70
C ALA A 207 -12.52 10.83 10.81
N GLY A 208 -11.40 10.49 11.44
CA GLY A 208 -10.28 11.44 11.62
C GLY A 208 -9.57 11.79 10.31
N ASP A 209 -9.00 12.99 10.28
CA ASP A 209 -8.10 13.47 9.23
C ASP A 209 -6.80 12.65 9.11
N SER A 210 -5.95 13.03 8.16
CA SER A 210 -4.66 12.37 7.92
C SER A 210 -3.46 13.12 8.49
N ARG A 211 -3.63 13.91 9.56
CA ARG A 211 -2.56 14.73 10.18
C ARG A 211 -1.26 13.94 10.40
N ASP A 212 -1.40 12.74 10.95
CA ASP A 212 -0.29 11.85 11.29
C ASP A 212 -0.04 10.77 10.19
N GLY A 213 -0.59 10.96 9.00
CA GLY A 213 -0.49 10.06 7.84
C GLY A 213 -1.77 9.27 7.54
N ILE A 214 -1.67 8.29 6.64
CA ILE A 214 -2.83 7.50 6.19
C ILE A 214 -3.39 6.65 7.33
N ASN A 215 -4.72 6.58 7.38
CA ASN A 215 -5.47 5.77 8.34
C ASN A 215 -6.04 4.51 7.67
N GLY A 216 -5.70 3.34 8.20
CA GLY A 216 -6.13 2.04 7.69
C GLY A 216 -7.07 1.29 8.65
N GLY A 217 -7.61 0.16 8.20
CA GLY A 217 -8.25 -0.83 9.09
C GLY A 217 -9.51 -0.38 9.87
N ALA A 218 -10.07 0.79 9.53
CA ALA A 218 -11.09 1.49 10.32
C ALA A 218 -10.63 1.98 11.72
N ASP A 219 -9.31 2.05 11.97
CA ASP A 219 -8.75 2.45 13.27
C ASP A 219 -9.12 3.88 13.67
N TYR A 220 -9.31 4.76 12.69
CA TYR A 220 -9.68 6.17 12.87
C TYR A 220 -11.14 6.43 12.49
N VAL A 221 -11.99 5.41 12.61
CA VAL A 221 -13.44 5.52 12.37
C VAL A 221 -14.20 5.10 13.63
N ARG A 222 -15.20 5.90 14.03
CA ARG A 222 -16.03 5.65 15.21
C ARG A 222 -17.50 5.71 14.84
N TRP A 223 -18.26 4.74 15.31
CA TRP A 223 -19.71 4.70 15.22
C TRP A 223 -20.30 5.24 16.52
N ILE A 224 -21.03 6.35 16.43
CA ILE A 224 -21.51 7.08 17.60
C ILE A 224 -23.00 6.81 17.81
N GLU A 225 -23.32 6.10 18.89
CA GLU A 225 -24.71 5.86 19.34
C GLU A 225 -24.99 6.42 20.74
N THR A 226 -23.95 6.64 21.55
CA THR A 226 -24.09 7.09 22.95
C THR A 226 -23.12 8.23 23.26
N SER A 227 -23.47 9.05 24.26
CA SER A 227 -22.60 10.13 24.74
C SER A 227 -21.27 9.63 25.30
N ALA A 228 -21.22 8.40 25.83
CA ALA A 228 -19.99 7.77 26.31
C ALA A 228 -19.05 7.42 25.15
N GLN A 229 -19.59 6.86 24.06
CA GLN A 229 -18.82 6.61 22.83
C GLN A 229 -18.34 7.94 22.21
N ALA A 230 -19.19 8.97 22.17
CA ALA A 230 -18.81 10.29 21.67
C ALA A 230 -17.64 10.89 22.47
N ARG A 231 -17.66 10.73 23.81
CA ARG A 231 -16.56 11.19 24.67
C ARG A 231 -15.25 10.49 24.33
N ALA A 232 -15.26 9.15 24.37
CA ALA A 232 -14.06 8.36 24.11
C ALA A 232 -13.52 8.58 22.68
N ALA A 233 -14.41 8.77 21.70
CA ALA A 233 -14.03 9.10 20.33
C ALA A 233 -13.40 10.49 20.23
N ALA A 234 -13.96 11.50 20.90
CA ALA A 234 -13.40 12.84 20.91
C ALA A 234 -12.02 12.87 21.58
N ASP A 235 -11.84 12.19 22.71
CA ASP A 235 -10.55 12.10 23.40
C ASP A 235 -9.48 11.47 22.47
N PHE A 236 -9.83 10.39 21.77
CA PHE A 236 -8.96 9.77 20.77
C PHE A 236 -8.62 10.73 19.61
N PHE A 237 -9.61 11.39 19.02
CA PHE A 237 -9.35 12.28 17.88
C PHE A 237 -8.59 13.54 18.30
N ALA A 238 -8.84 14.10 19.48
CA ALA A 238 -8.10 15.27 19.98
C ALA A 238 -6.60 14.99 20.11
N GLU A 239 -6.22 13.74 20.42
CA GLU A 239 -4.81 13.32 20.49
C GLU A 239 -4.18 13.14 19.10
N HIS A 240 -4.95 12.71 18.10
CA HIS A 240 -4.41 12.19 16.83
C HIS A 240 -4.81 12.97 15.56
N CYS A 241 -5.74 13.90 15.66
CA CYS A 241 -6.31 14.64 14.53
C CYS A 241 -6.49 16.12 14.89
N ASP A 242 -6.54 16.98 13.87
CA ASP A 242 -6.94 18.38 14.00
C ASP A 242 -8.44 18.55 13.67
N GLU A 243 -8.92 17.80 12.68
CA GLU A 243 -10.31 17.78 12.23
C GLU A 243 -10.85 16.35 12.08
N VAL A 244 -12.18 16.24 12.15
CA VAL A 244 -12.92 14.99 11.98
C VAL A 244 -14.05 15.20 11.01
N ARG A 245 -14.15 14.31 10.02
CA ARG A 245 -15.32 14.19 9.17
C ARG A 245 -16.43 13.47 9.91
N ILE A 246 -17.56 14.14 10.09
CA ILE A 246 -18.79 13.59 10.65
C ILE A 246 -19.73 13.28 9.49
N SER A 247 -20.31 12.09 9.46
CA SER A 247 -21.29 11.70 8.44
C SER A 247 -22.44 10.91 9.03
N THR A 248 -23.58 10.95 8.35
CA THR A 248 -24.71 10.07 8.69
C THR A 248 -24.35 8.60 8.46
N PHE A 249 -24.79 7.74 9.37
CA PHE A 249 -24.60 6.30 9.24
C PHE A 249 -25.52 5.74 8.14
N LEU A 250 -24.96 4.94 7.23
CA LEU A 250 -25.71 4.26 6.17
C LEU A 250 -25.85 2.76 6.51
N ASP A 251 -27.10 2.29 6.60
CA ASP A 251 -27.39 0.85 6.69
C ASP A 251 -27.23 0.19 5.32
N GLY A 252 -26.70 -1.03 5.29
CA GLY A 252 -26.51 -1.81 4.08
C GLY A 252 -25.33 -2.76 4.15
N VAL A 253 -25.00 -3.37 3.00
CA VAL A 253 -23.81 -4.19 2.82
C VAL A 253 -22.67 -3.26 2.38
N PRO A 254 -21.62 -3.05 3.20
CA PRO A 254 -20.48 -2.27 2.77
C PRO A 254 -19.73 -3.01 1.66
N CYS A 255 -19.36 -2.28 0.62
CA CYS A 255 -18.65 -2.83 -0.52
C CYS A 255 -17.61 -1.84 -1.04
N SER A 256 -16.58 -2.36 -1.69
CA SER A 256 -15.58 -1.57 -2.42
C SER A 256 -15.71 -1.84 -3.91
N ILE A 257 -15.39 -0.83 -4.71
CA ILE A 257 -15.18 -0.96 -6.15
C ILE A 257 -13.86 -0.30 -6.50
N HIS A 258 -13.02 -1.05 -7.20
CA HIS A 258 -11.68 -0.61 -7.56
C HIS A 258 -11.65 -0.12 -9.01
N GLY A 259 -10.89 0.94 -9.25
CA GLY A 259 -10.63 1.49 -10.57
C GLY A 259 -9.13 1.69 -10.77
N ILE A 260 -8.66 1.53 -12.00
CA ILE A 260 -7.30 1.85 -12.41
C ILE A 260 -7.39 2.98 -13.42
N VAL A 261 -6.82 4.12 -13.07
CA VAL A 261 -6.74 5.31 -13.91
C VAL A 261 -5.47 5.22 -14.76
N LEU A 262 -5.67 5.17 -16.07
CA LEU A 262 -4.66 5.10 -17.12
C LEU A 262 -4.60 6.43 -17.88
N PRO A 263 -3.52 6.70 -18.63
CA PRO A 263 -3.40 7.92 -19.42
C PRO A 263 -4.58 8.18 -20.38
N ASP A 264 -5.22 7.12 -20.88
CA ASP A 264 -6.29 7.17 -21.88
C ASP A 264 -7.67 6.73 -21.36
N GLY A 265 -7.82 6.45 -20.05
CA GLY A 265 -9.13 6.13 -19.49
C GLY A 265 -9.09 5.45 -18.12
N VAL A 266 -10.25 4.94 -17.70
CA VAL A 266 -10.39 4.27 -16.40
C VAL A 266 -10.95 2.86 -16.59
N VAL A 267 -10.16 1.88 -16.17
CA VAL A 267 -10.60 0.49 -16.04
C VAL A 267 -11.30 0.36 -14.70
N VAL A 268 -12.53 -0.17 -14.70
CA VAL A 268 -13.29 -0.40 -13.47
C VAL A 268 -13.49 -1.90 -13.28
N LEU A 269 -13.16 -2.38 -12.09
CA LEU A 269 -13.23 -3.79 -11.71
C LEU A 269 -14.61 -4.15 -11.15
N ARG A 270 -14.82 -5.42 -10.82
CA ARG A 270 -16.05 -5.87 -10.15
C ARG A 270 -16.08 -5.35 -8.71
N PRO A 271 -17.26 -4.99 -8.17
CA PRO A 271 -17.41 -4.75 -6.74
C PRO A 271 -17.02 -5.98 -5.92
N VAL A 272 -16.59 -5.74 -4.68
CA VAL A 272 -16.30 -6.77 -3.68
C VAL A 272 -16.96 -6.38 -2.35
N GLU A 273 -17.40 -7.38 -1.60
CA GLU A 273 -17.93 -7.17 -0.26
C GLU A 273 -16.79 -6.76 0.69
N LEU A 274 -17.06 -5.82 1.59
CA LEU A 274 -16.19 -5.52 2.72
C LEU A 274 -16.78 -6.20 3.97
N ALA A 275 -16.06 -7.15 4.56
CA ALA A 275 -16.47 -7.75 5.83
C ALA A 275 -16.11 -6.79 6.97
N VAL A 276 -17.07 -5.98 7.41
CA VAL A 276 -16.88 -5.01 8.49
C VAL A 276 -17.80 -5.36 9.65
N LEU A 277 -17.21 -5.79 10.76
CA LEU A 277 -17.94 -6.06 11.99
C LEU A 277 -18.09 -4.78 12.81
N ARG A 278 -19.12 -4.72 13.65
CA ARG A 278 -19.33 -3.62 14.59
C ARG A 278 -19.04 -4.10 16.00
N ASP A 279 -18.14 -3.40 16.67
CA ASP A 279 -18.01 -3.50 18.12
C ASP A 279 -18.87 -2.40 18.74
N ALA A 280 -20.12 -2.74 19.04
CA ALA A 280 -21.08 -1.83 19.65
C ALA A 280 -20.65 -1.38 21.06
N SER A 281 -19.87 -2.21 21.77
CA SER A 281 -19.40 -1.86 23.12
C SER A 281 -18.39 -0.72 23.10
N GLN A 282 -17.58 -0.66 22.06
CA GLN A 282 -16.55 0.37 21.88
C GLN A 282 -16.91 1.45 20.85
N GLY A 283 -18.02 1.30 20.11
CA GLY A 283 -18.36 2.20 19.00
C GLY A 283 -17.33 2.14 17.88
N ARG A 284 -16.74 0.95 17.62
CA ARG A 284 -15.70 0.74 16.61
C ARG A 284 -16.17 -0.17 15.49
N PHE A 285 -15.48 -0.09 14.36
CA PHE A 285 -15.56 -1.07 13.30
C PHE A 285 -14.33 -1.98 13.33
N VAL A 286 -14.52 -3.25 12.97
CA VAL A 286 -13.43 -4.21 12.79
C VAL A 286 -13.45 -4.66 11.34
N TYR A 287 -12.44 -4.26 10.58
CA TYR A 287 -12.26 -4.70 9.22
C TYR A 287 -11.72 -6.14 9.20
N ALA A 288 -12.55 -7.07 8.76
CA ALA A 288 -12.26 -8.50 8.71
C ALA A 288 -11.83 -9.00 7.31
N GLY A 289 -11.73 -8.10 6.33
CA GLY A 289 -11.24 -8.41 4.98
C GLY A 289 -12.28 -8.17 3.88
N MET A 290 -12.07 -8.80 2.71
CA MET A 290 -12.94 -8.66 1.54
C MET A 290 -13.41 -10.02 1.02
N GLY A 291 -14.66 -10.05 0.54
CA GLY A 291 -15.29 -11.21 -0.07
C GLY A 291 -15.53 -11.01 -1.57
N THR A 292 -15.24 -12.04 -2.38
CA THR A 292 -15.52 -12.05 -3.83
C THR A 292 -16.66 -13.01 -4.22
N SER A 293 -17.31 -13.62 -3.22
CA SER A 293 -18.42 -14.57 -3.37
C SER A 293 -19.79 -13.89 -3.40
N TRP A 294 -19.86 -12.60 -3.12
CA TRP A 294 -21.07 -11.79 -3.19
C TRP A 294 -20.95 -10.78 -4.33
N ASP A 295 -22.06 -10.52 -5.01
CA ASP A 295 -22.20 -9.46 -6.00
C ASP A 295 -23.43 -8.60 -5.66
N PRO A 296 -23.34 -7.26 -5.80
CA PRO A 296 -24.51 -6.41 -5.75
C PRO A 296 -25.50 -6.76 -6.87
N PRO A 297 -26.80 -6.41 -6.73
CA PRO A 297 -27.75 -6.50 -7.82
C PRO A 297 -27.20 -5.88 -9.13
N PRO A 298 -27.55 -6.39 -10.33
CA PRO A 298 -26.95 -5.95 -11.58
C PRO A 298 -27.05 -4.45 -11.85
N GLN A 299 -28.18 -3.84 -11.47
CA GLN A 299 -28.40 -2.39 -11.60
C GLN A 299 -27.45 -1.57 -10.70
N ASP A 300 -27.20 -2.05 -9.49
CA ASP A 300 -26.31 -1.41 -8.52
C ASP A 300 -24.86 -1.55 -8.99
N THR A 301 -24.50 -2.74 -9.49
CA THR A 301 -23.19 -2.97 -10.12
C THR A 301 -22.94 -1.99 -11.27
N LEU A 302 -23.92 -1.76 -12.15
CA LEU A 302 -23.80 -0.79 -13.24
C LEU A 302 -23.68 0.65 -12.71
N ALA A 303 -24.45 1.02 -11.68
CA ALA A 303 -24.38 2.33 -11.07
C ALA A 303 -23.02 2.59 -10.41
N MET A 304 -22.54 1.65 -9.59
CA MET A 304 -21.22 1.70 -8.97
C MET A 304 -20.11 1.81 -10.01
N ARG A 305 -20.18 1.03 -11.11
CA ARG A 305 -19.17 1.09 -12.17
C ARG A 305 -19.14 2.42 -12.90
N ARG A 306 -20.30 3.04 -13.13
CA ARG A 306 -20.38 4.39 -13.71
C ARG A 306 -19.79 5.43 -12.76
N LEU A 307 -20.13 5.35 -11.47
CA LEU A 307 -19.62 6.25 -10.44
C LEU A 307 -18.09 6.14 -10.31
N ALA A 308 -17.55 4.93 -10.17
CA ALA A 308 -16.11 4.69 -10.06
C ALA A 308 -15.35 5.20 -11.30
N ARG A 309 -15.91 5.03 -12.50
CA ARG A 309 -15.33 5.60 -13.73
C ARG A 309 -15.32 7.12 -13.70
N ALA A 310 -16.44 7.74 -13.35
CA ALA A 310 -16.55 9.20 -13.27
C ALA A 310 -15.59 9.77 -12.22
N PHE A 311 -15.48 9.11 -11.06
CA PHE A 311 -14.56 9.48 -10.00
C PHE A 311 -13.10 9.37 -10.45
N GLY A 312 -12.70 8.26 -11.09
CA GLY A 312 -11.34 8.11 -11.60
C GLY A 312 -10.97 9.16 -12.67
N LEU A 313 -11.91 9.48 -13.58
CA LEU A 313 -11.71 10.56 -14.56
C LEU A 313 -11.61 11.93 -13.88
N ASN A 314 -12.36 12.15 -12.80
CA ASN A 314 -12.27 13.38 -12.01
C ASN A 314 -10.90 13.52 -11.34
N LEU A 315 -10.42 12.45 -10.70
CA LEU A 315 -9.09 12.42 -10.10
C LEU A 315 -8.00 12.66 -11.14
N GLN A 316 -8.08 12.05 -12.33
CA GLN A 316 -7.15 12.29 -13.42
C GLN A 316 -7.12 13.77 -13.81
N ARG A 317 -8.30 14.35 -14.07
CA ARG A 317 -8.44 15.74 -14.51
C ARG A 317 -7.94 16.75 -13.48
N ARG A 318 -8.24 16.52 -12.20
CA ARG A 318 -8.03 17.49 -11.12
C ARG A 318 -6.66 17.34 -10.44
N HIS A 319 -6.12 16.12 -10.42
CA HIS A 319 -4.93 15.77 -9.65
C HIS A 319 -3.85 15.04 -10.46
N ASP A 320 -4.01 14.89 -11.78
CA ASP A 320 -3.13 14.07 -12.63
C ASP A 320 -2.95 12.64 -12.07
N TYR A 321 -4.00 12.14 -11.43
CA TYR A 321 -3.98 10.84 -10.79
C TYR A 321 -3.83 9.73 -11.82
N GLN A 322 -2.92 8.79 -11.56
CA GLN A 322 -2.68 7.59 -12.35
C GLN A 322 -2.33 6.45 -11.41
N GLY A 323 -2.91 5.28 -11.66
CA GLY A 323 -2.83 4.13 -10.75
C GLY A 323 -4.20 3.71 -10.23
N GLY A 324 -4.21 2.84 -9.22
CA GLY A 324 -5.41 2.33 -8.57
C GLY A 324 -5.13 1.90 -7.14
#